data_AF-A0A852X2E6-F1
#
_entry.id   AF-A0A852X2E6-F1
#
_cell.length_a   1.000
_cell.length_b   1.000
_cell.length_c   1.000
_cell.angle_alpha   90.00
_cell.angle_beta   90.00
_cell.angle_gamma   90.00
#
_symmetry.space_group_name_H-M   'P 1'
#
loop_
_entity.id
_entity.type
_entity.pdbx_description
1 polymer ?
#
loop_
_entity_poly.entity_id
_entity_poly.type
_entity_poly.pdbx_seq_one_letter_code
_entity_poly.pdbx_strand_id
1 'polypeptide(L)'
;MGTKWDIDGPAVGRVIERAAGKADGYEGDVTKVGEGFAELQGVLTNSQLVAKRVDDFASEVVYDDLGTIQGHTASAIMGTTEAVGHYLDGHEQMAQTAQGNATKASYPTPPGVGSDGSGTS
;
A
#
# COMPACT_ATOMS: atom_id res chain seq x y z
N MET A 1 -26.95 18.15 12.49
CA MET A 1 -26.13 19.12 11.73
C MET A 1 -24.95 18.36 11.19
N GLY A 2 -25.00 17.96 9.91
CA GLY A 2 -23.86 17.32 9.26
C GLY A 2 -22.75 18.35 9.07
N THR A 3 -21.53 18.00 9.46
CA THR A 3 -20.33 18.75 9.09
C THR A 3 -20.21 18.75 7.58
N LYS A 4 -20.71 19.80 6.93
CA LYS A 4 -20.47 20.07 5.51
C LYS A 4 -18.95 20.19 5.35
N TRP A 5 -18.30 19.24 4.70
CA TRP A 5 -16.86 19.35 4.51
C TRP A 5 -16.55 20.58 3.66
N ASP A 6 -15.76 21.50 4.19
CA ASP A 6 -15.27 22.63 3.41
C ASP A 6 -14.07 22.15 2.57
N ILE A 7 -14.35 21.45 1.46
CA ILE A 7 -13.30 20.89 0.58
C ILE A 7 -13.03 21.81 -0.60
N ASP A 8 -11.77 22.19 -0.76
CA ASP A 8 -11.26 22.73 -2.03
C ASP A 8 -11.06 21.58 -3.02
N GLY A 9 -12.06 21.35 -3.88
CA GLY A 9 -12.06 20.31 -4.90
C GLY A 9 -10.80 20.32 -5.78
N PRO A 10 -10.40 21.47 -6.37
CA PRO A 10 -9.14 21.59 -7.10
C PRO A 10 -7.89 21.24 -6.29
N ALA A 11 -7.80 21.63 -5.02
CA ALA A 11 -6.66 21.27 -4.18
C ALA A 11 -6.60 19.76 -3.91
N VAL A 12 -7.74 19.13 -3.64
CA VAL A 12 -7.81 17.68 -3.42
C VAL A 12 -7.50 16.91 -4.69
N GLY A 13 -8.01 17.35 -5.85
CA GLY A 13 -7.66 16.78 -7.15
C GLY A 13 -6.15 16.73 -7.39
N ARG A 14 -5.43 17.83 -7.11
CA ARG A 14 -3.96 17.87 -7.22
C ARG A 14 -3.25 16.90 -6.29
N VAL A 15 -3.78 16.69 -5.08
CA VAL A 15 -3.20 15.73 -4.11
C VAL A 15 -3.41 14.30 -4.60
N ILE A 16 -4.61 13.98 -5.11
CA ILE A 16 -4.93 12.68 -5.69
C ILE A 16 -4.04 12.40 -6.90
N GLU A 17 -3.92 13.34 -7.84
CA GLU A 17 -3.05 13.21 -9.02
C GLU A 17 -1.58 12.99 -8.63
N ARG A 18 -1.08 13.74 -7.65
CA ARG A 18 0.28 13.57 -7.16
C ARG A 18 0.49 12.21 -6.50
N ALA A 19 -0.49 11.71 -5.75
CA ALA A 19 -0.43 10.40 -5.13
C ALA A 19 -0.47 9.29 -6.19
N ALA A 20 -1.36 9.41 -7.19
CA ALA A 20 -1.44 8.49 -8.32
C ALA A 20 -0.15 8.45 -9.14
N GLY A 21 0.44 9.61 -9.44
CA GLY A 21 1.72 9.68 -10.15
C GLY A 21 2.89 9.06 -9.39
N LYS A 22 2.84 9.01 -8.05
CA LYS A 22 3.83 8.26 -7.25
C LYS A 22 3.56 6.75 -7.29
N ALA A 23 2.29 6.35 -7.26
CA ALA A 23 1.89 4.96 -7.31
C ALA A 23 2.21 4.29 -8.67
N ASP A 24 2.22 5.06 -9.76
CA ASP A 24 2.60 4.60 -11.10
C ASP A 24 4.01 3.97 -11.15
N GLY A 25 4.92 4.43 -10.28
CA GLY A 25 6.27 3.87 -10.16
C GLY A 25 6.34 2.49 -9.50
N TYR A 26 5.29 2.06 -8.79
CA TYR A 26 5.34 0.84 -7.98
C TYR A 26 5.47 -0.43 -8.80
N GLU A 27 4.80 -0.53 -9.95
CA GLU A 27 4.93 -1.72 -10.82
C GLU A 27 6.37 -1.88 -11.33
N GLY A 28 7.01 -0.76 -11.69
CA GLY A 28 8.42 -0.74 -12.09
C GLY A 28 9.35 -1.13 -10.94
N ASP A 29 9.06 -0.68 -9.72
CA ASP A 29 9.88 -1.00 -8.54
C ASP A 29 9.71 -2.47 -8.11
N VAL A 30 8.49 -3.03 -8.16
CA VAL A 30 8.23 -4.46 -7.96
C VAL A 30 9.01 -5.30 -8.97
N THR A 31 9.01 -4.89 -10.24
CA THR A 31 9.75 -5.58 -11.31
C THR A 31 11.24 -5.60 -11.01
N LYS A 32 11.84 -4.45 -10.66
CA LYS A 32 13.28 -4.36 -10.31
C LYS A 32 13.64 -5.24 -9.11
N VAL A 33 12.77 -5.31 -8.10
CA VAL A 33 13.00 -6.19 -6.94
C VAL A 33 13.02 -7.66 -7.37
N GLY A 34 12.06 -8.08 -8.21
CA GLY A 34 12.02 -9.44 -8.76
C GLY A 34 13.26 -9.78 -9.60
N GLU A 35 13.70 -8.85 -10.45
CA GLU A 35 14.94 -8.98 -11.23
C GLU A 35 16.18 -9.13 -10.33
N GLY A 36 16.26 -8.32 -9.27
CA GLY A 36 17.35 -8.41 -8.29
C GLY A 36 17.39 -9.75 -7.55
N PHE A 37 16.24 -10.30 -7.19
CA PHE A 37 16.19 -11.66 -6.61
C PHE A 37 16.60 -12.73 -7.60
N ALA A 38 16.19 -12.62 -8.87
CA ALA A 38 16.61 -13.56 -9.91
C ALA A 38 18.13 -13.51 -10.16
N GLU A 39 18.72 -12.33 -10.19
CA GLU A 39 20.18 -12.15 -10.28
C GLU A 39 20.90 -12.75 -9.07
N LEU A 40 20.39 -12.47 -7.86
CA LEU A 40 20.93 -13.01 -6.62
C LEU A 40 20.88 -14.55 -6.59
N GLN A 41 19.80 -15.15 -7.06
CA GLN A 41 19.70 -16.62 -7.19
C GLN A 41 20.74 -17.17 -8.18
N GLY A 42 20.99 -16.46 -9.28
CA GLY A 42 21.99 -16.84 -10.29
C GLY A 42 23.43 -16.91 -9.75
N VAL A 43 23.78 -16.10 -8.76
CA VAL A 43 25.12 -16.10 -8.14
C VAL A 43 25.25 -17.07 -6.96
N LEU A 44 24.12 -17.53 -6.39
CA LEU A 44 24.08 -18.45 -5.25
C LEU A 44 24.12 -19.94 -5.64
N THR A 45 24.48 -20.26 -6.89
CA THR A 45 24.51 -21.62 -7.46
C THR A 45 25.33 -22.63 -6.66
N ASN A 46 26.34 -22.18 -5.90
CA ASN A 46 27.19 -23.04 -5.08
C ASN A 46 26.68 -23.25 -3.64
N SER A 47 25.56 -22.62 -3.25
CA SER A 47 25.00 -22.70 -1.90
C SER A 47 23.47 -22.79 -1.92
N GLN A 48 22.97 -24.00 -2.12
CA GLN A 48 21.53 -24.30 -2.14
C GLN A 48 20.81 -23.87 -0.85
N LEU A 49 21.48 -23.96 0.30
CA LEU A 49 20.91 -23.53 1.57
C LEU A 49 20.67 -22.01 1.59
N VAL A 50 21.65 -21.22 1.14
CA VAL A 50 21.51 -19.75 1.11
C VAL A 50 20.51 -19.34 0.03
N ALA A 51 20.56 -19.97 -1.15
CA ALA A 51 19.58 -19.78 -2.22
C ALA A 51 18.14 -20.00 -1.72
N LYS A 52 17.90 -21.10 -1.00
CA LYS A 52 16.59 -21.37 -0.39
C LYS A 52 16.18 -20.31 0.62
N ARG A 53 17.08 -19.85 1.51
CA ARG A 53 16.74 -18.82 2.50
C ARG A 53 16.42 -17.47 1.88
N VAL A 54 17.10 -17.12 0.78
CA VAL A 54 16.79 -15.92 0.00
C VAL A 54 15.42 -16.03 -0.66
N ASP A 55 15.07 -17.20 -1.19
CA ASP A 55 13.75 -17.47 -1.78
C ASP A 55 12.62 -17.40 -0.74
N ASP A 56 12.83 -18.02 0.43
CA ASP A 56 11.90 -17.97 1.56
C ASP A 56 11.71 -16.51 2.02
N PHE A 57 12.78 -15.71 2.12
CA PHE A 57 12.68 -14.28 2.46
C PHE A 57 11.95 -13.46 1.39
N ALA A 58 12.22 -13.71 0.11
CA ALA A 58 11.55 -13.01 -0.98
C ALA A 58 10.04 -13.26 -0.96
N SER A 59 9.64 -14.52 -0.76
CA SER A 59 8.25 -14.95 -0.76
C SER A 59 7.48 -14.56 0.50
N GLU A 60 8.04 -14.81 1.68
CA GLU A 60 7.34 -14.62 2.96
C GLU A 60 7.29 -13.16 3.43
N VAL A 61 8.22 -12.32 2.96
CA VAL A 61 8.34 -10.94 3.43
C VAL A 61 8.19 -9.98 2.28
N VAL A 62 9.07 -10.08 1.28
CA VAL A 62 9.19 -8.98 0.30
C VAL A 62 7.99 -8.88 -0.62
N TYR A 63 7.53 -9.99 -1.21
CA TYR A 63 6.40 -9.94 -2.14
C TYR A 63 5.06 -9.65 -1.44
N ASP A 64 4.84 -10.19 -0.25
CA ASP A 64 3.65 -9.91 0.55
C ASP A 64 3.59 -8.44 0.97
N ASP A 65 4.71 -7.87 1.43
CA ASP A 65 4.78 -6.45 1.81
C ASP A 65 4.60 -5.52 0.61
N LEU A 66 5.19 -5.85 -0.54
CA LEU A 66 5.02 -5.09 -1.79
C LEU A 66 3.57 -5.10 -2.28
N GLY A 67 2.93 -6.27 -2.28
CA GLY A 67 1.52 -6.41 -2.64
C GLY A 67 0.62 -5.61 -1.69
N THR A 68 0.94 -5.63 -0.40
CA THR A 68 0.25 -4.85 0.64
C THR A 68 0.36 -3.34 0.38
N ILE A 69 1.57 -2.83 0.09
CA ILE A 69 1.80 -1.40 -0.19
C ILE A 69 1.05 -0.97 -1.46
N GLN A 70 1.13 -1.76 -2.53
CA GLN A 70 0.46 -1.45 -3.80
C GLN A 70 -1.06 -1.46 -3.65
N GLY A 71 -1.62 -2.52 -3.05
CA GLY A 71 -3.06 -2.67 -2.83
C GLY A 71 -3.63 -1.53 -1.97
N HIS A 72 -2.91 -1.10 -0.93
CA HIS A 72 -3.35 0.00 -0.08
C HIS A 72 -3.25 1.37 -0.72
N THR A 73 -2.18 1.61 -1.47
CA THR A 73 -2.05 2.86 -2.20
C THR A 73 -3.16 2.99 -3.24
N ALA A 74 -3.47 1.90 -3.95
CA ALA A 74 -4.60 1.86 -4.88
C ALA A 74 -5.95 2.09 -4.17
N SER A 75 -6.21 1.38 -3.08
CA SER A 75 -7.45 1.52 -2.29
C SER A 75 -7.62 2.95 -1.74
N ALA A 76 -6.55 3.55 -1.21
CA ALA A 76 -6.56 4.90 -0.68
C ALA A 76 -6.83 5.94 -1.77
N ILE A 77 -6.19 5.82 -2.94
CA ILE A 77 -6.41 6.72 -4.08
C ILE A 77 -7.85 6.59 -4.59
N MET A 78 -8.33 5.37 -4.81
CA MET A 78 -9.70 5.12 -5.31
C MET A 78 -10.74 5.61 -4.31
N GLY A 79 -10.66 5.18 -3.04
CA GLY A 79 -11.64 5.56 -2.02
C GLY A 79 -11.65 7.06 -1.73
N THR A 80 -10.49 7.74 -1.80
CA THR A 80 -10.45 9.21 -1.68
C THR A 80 -11.07 9.88 -2.90
N THR A 81 -10.82 9.37 -4.11
CA THR A 81 -11.42 9.90 -5.35
C THR A 81 -12.94 9.75 -5.34
N GLU A 82 -13.45 8.56 -4.98
CA GLU A 82 -14.88 8.29 -4.82
C GLU A 82 -15.51 9.15 -3.73
N ALA A 83 -14.84 9.30 -2.58
CA ALA A 83 -15.35 10.12 -1.49
C ALA A 83 -15.54 11.59 -1.92
N VAL A 84 -14.57 12.14 -2.64
CA VAL A 84 -14.63 13.52 -3.15
C VAL A 84 -15.70 13.66 -4.23
N GLY A 85 -15.79 12.71 -5.17
CA GLY A 85 -16.84 12.70 -6.19
C GLY A 85 -18.24 12.69 -5.56
N HIS A 86 -18.51 11.74 -4.66
CA HIS A 86 -19.77 11.65 -3.94
C HIS A 86 -20.08 12.90 -3.12
N TYR A 87 -19.06 13.53 -2.52
CA TYR A 87 -19.26 14.76 -1.77
C TYR A 87 -19.69 15.91 -2.69
N LEU A 88 -19.02 16.09 -3.83
CA LEU A 88 -19.33 17.14 -4.81
C LEU A 88 -20.72 16.95 -5.44
N ASP A 89 -21.15 15.71 -5.61
CA ASP A 89 -22.48 15.35 -6.13
C ASP A 89 -23.59 15.45 -5.06
N GLY A 90 -23.26 15.77 -3.80
CA GLY A 90 -24.22 15.90 -2.69
C GLY A 90 -24.64 14.56 -2.06
N HIS A 91 -23.94 13.47 -2.36
CA HIS A 91 -24.17 12.13 -1.82
C HIS A 91 -23.35 11.87 -0.54
N GLU A 92 -23.65 12.59 0.53
CA GLU A 92 -22.84 12.58 1.78
C GLU A 92 -22.64 11.19 2.41
N GLN A 93 -23.64 10.31 2.36
CA GLN A 93 -23.53 8.93 2.90
C GLN A 93 -22.59 8.05 2.07
N MET A 94 -22.57 8.25 0.75
CA MET A 94 -21.64 7.54 -0.14
C MET A 94 -20.22 8.05 0.05
N ALA A 95 -20.06 9.36 0.27
CA ALA A 95 -18.76 9.96 0.60
C ALA A 95 -18.15 9.39 1.89
N GLN A 96 -18.96 9.27 2.96
CA GLN A 96 -18.52 8.64 4.22
C GLN A 96 -18.17 7.15 4.06
N THR A 97 -18.94 6.43 3.26
CA THR A 97 -18.68 5.00 2.98
C THR A 97 -17.35 4.83 2.24
N ALA A 98 -17.11 5.65 1.22
CA ALA A 98 -15.87 5.63 0.44
C ALA A 98 -14.64 6.00 1.29
N GLN A 99 -14.76 6.98 2.20
CA GLN A 99 -13.71 7.25 3.19
C GLN A 99 -13.42 6.05 4.09
N GLY A 100 -14.47 5.40 4.60
CA GLY A 100 -14.33 4.22 5.45
C GLY A 100 -13.62 3.06 4.74
N ASN A 101 -13.69 3.01 3.40
CA ASN A 101 -12.96 2.02 2.61
C ASN A 101 -11.50 2.45 2.37
N ALA A 102 -11.22 3.74 2.19
CA ALA A 102 -9.86 4.27 2.09
C ALA A 102 -9.01 4.02 3.35
N THR A 103 -9.62 3.93 4.54
CA THR A 103 -8.92 3.76 5.83
C THR A 103 -8.69 2.32 6.26
N LYS A 104 -9.27 1.31 5.59
CA LYS A 104 -9.15 -0.12 5.94
C LYS A 104 -7.84 -0.77 5.49
N ALA A 105 -6.82 0.02 5.17
CA ALA A 105 -5.52 -0.46 4.75
C ALA A 105 -4.71 -1.02 5.94
N SER A 106 -4.32 -2.31 5.87
CA SER A 106 -3.49 -2.99 6.88
C SER A 106 -1.99 -2.80 6.57
N TYR A 107 -1.22 -2.09 7.38
CA TYR A 107 0.22 -1.96 7.08
C TYR A 107 0.98 -3.27 7.34
N PRO A 108 1.98 -3.61 6.51
CA PRO A 108 2.85 -4.73 6.81
C PRO A 108 3.56 -4.46 8.15
N THR A 109 3.68 -5.50 8.96
CA THR A 109 4.40 -5.41 10.24
C THR A 109 5.90 -5.44 9.91
N PRO A 110 6.70 -4.44 10.35
CA PRO A 110 8.12 -4.43 10.04
C PRO A 110 8.79 -5.75 10.48
N PRO A 111 9.62 -6.37 9.64
CA PRO A 111 10.35 -7.57 10.06
C PRO A 111 11.25 -7.22 11.26
N GLY A 112 11.00 -7.87 12.40
CA GLY A 112 11.78 -7.71 13.64
C GLY A 112 11.08 -7.02 14.81
N VAL A 113 9.86 -6.47 14.64
CA VAL A 113 8.98 -6.25 15.81
C VAL A 113 8.30 -7.57 16.14
N GLY A 114 9.02 -8.40 16.88
CA GLY A 114 8.46 -9.55 17.54
C GLY A 114 7.20 -9.17 18.32
N SER A 115 6.27 -10.10 18.37
CA SER A 115 5.09 -10.14 19.22
C SER A 115 5.45 -10.17 20.72
N ASP A 116 6.17 -9.15 21.19
CA ASP A 116 6.68 -9.05 22.54
C ASP A 116 6.11 -7.78 23.17
N GLY A 117 4.90 -7.89 23.75
CA GLY A 117 4.29 -6.73 24.41
C GLY A 117 2.90 -6.88 24.99
N SER A 118 2.31 -8.07 25.10
CA SER A 118 1.23 -8.29 26.05
C SER A 118 1.83 -8.37 27.46
N GLY A 119 1.98 -7.20 28.09
CA GLY A 119 2.55 -7.08 29.43
C GLY A 119 2.32 -5.70 30.04
N THR A 120 1.07 -5.31 30.24
CA THR A 120 0.76 -4.24 31.21
C THR A 120 0.78 -4.85 32.61
N SER A 121 1.79 -4.48 33.39
CA SER A 121 1.69 -4.43 34.85
C SER A 121 0.72 -3.34 35.29
#